data_AF-A0A7X7FSY0-F1
#
_entry.id   AF-A0A7X7FSY0-F1
#
_cell.length_a   1.000
_cell.length_b   1.000
_cell.length_c   1.000
_cell.angle_alpha   90.00
_cell.angle_beta   90.00
_cell.angle_gamma   90.00
#
_symmetry.space_group_name_H-M   'P 1'
#
loop_
_entity.id
_entity.type
_entity.pdbx_description
1 polymer ?
#
loop_
_entity_poly.entity_id
_entity_poly.type
_entity_poly.pdbx_seq_one_letter_code
_entity_poly.pdbx_strand_id
1 'polypeptide(L)'
;MACRLVRRYHARQQTGRLSRTPITEHGNKNMKTVVIIVAGILALASSIHAAEFHVAVNGKDSNTGAQAEPLRTIQRAADLAQPGDVITVHEGVYRERINPPRGGQSDAKRIVYQAAPREKVEIKGSEVVKDWTKVQDDTWKVTLPNSFFGGFNPYRDLIRGDWFNPKNREHHTGAVYLNGEWL
;
A
#
# COMPACT_ATOMS: atom_id res chain seq x y z
N MET A 1 56.46 20.96 73.25
CA MET A 1 57.43 20.02 73.87
C MET A 1 58.27 19.43 72.74
N ALA A 2 59.59 19.66 72.80
CA ALA A 2 60.73 19.31 71.91
C ALA A 2 60.48 18.42 70.66
N CYS A 3 61.16 18.61 69.52
CA CYS A 3 62.60 18.80 69.38
C CYS A 3 62.98 19.37 68.01
N ARG A 4 63.98 20.27 68.00
CA ARG A 4 64.65 20.84 66.82
C ARG A 4 65.56 19.81 66.16
N LEU A 5 65.65 19.82 64.83
CA LEU A 5 66.91 19.55 64.15
C LEU A 5 67.07 20.50 62.95
N VAL A 6 68.06 21.38 63.06
CA VAL A 6 68.48 22.32 62.01
C VAL A 6 69.64 21.66 61.26
N ARG A 7 69.55 21.56 59.93
CA ARG A 7 70.72 21.46 59.06
C ARG A 7 70.51 22.35 57.84
N ARG A 8 71.29 23.44 57.78
CA ARG A 8 71.54 24.20 56.56
C ARG A 8 72.62 23.47 55.76
N TYR A 9 72.40 23.29 54.47
CA TYR A 9 73.46 23.18 53.48
C TYR A 9 73.01 23.93 52.23
N HIS A 10 73.81 24.94 51.84
CA HIS A 10 73.72 25.61 50.55
C HIS A 10 74.39 24.74 49.49
N ALA A 11 73.84 24.66 48.29
CA ALA A 11 74.63 24.77 47.06
C ALA A 11 73.76 24.86 45.79
N ARG A 12 74.25 25.71 44.88
CA ARG A 12 74.15 25.66 43.43
C ARG A 12 72.89 26.25 42.79
N GLN A 13 73.01 27.53 42.43
CA GLN A 13 72.28 28.09 41.30
C GLN A 13 72.77 27.41 40.01
N GLN A 14 71.84 26.82 39.26
CA GLN A 14 71.98 26.59 37.84
C GLN A 14 70.79 27.26 37.15
N THR A 15 71.11 28.29 36.39
CA THR A 15 70.24 28.98 35.44
C THR A 15 69.81 28.02 34.34
N GLY A 16 68.58 27.51 34.44
CA GLY A 16 67.91 26.68 33.44
C GLY A 16 66.81 27.47 32.74
N ARG A 17 67.01 27.72 31.45
CA ARG A 17 66.15 28.40 30.47
C ARG A 17 64.68 27.94 30.55
N LEU A 18 63.76 28.90 30.66
CA LEU A 18 62.30 28.69 30.56
C LEU A 18 61.95 28.09 29.19
N SER A 19 61.71 26.78 29.12
CA SER A 19 61.05 26.14 27.99
C SER A 19 59.54 26.24 28.18
N ARG A 20 58.92 27.27 27.59
CA ARG A 20 57.46 27.34 27.45
C ARG A 20 57.02 26.21 26.52
N THR A 21 56.40 25.17 27.06
CA THR A 21 55.63 24.23 26.25
C THR A 21 54.33 24.92 25.81
N PRO A 22 53.96 24.87 24.52
CA PRO A 22 52.66 25.35 24.10
C PRO A 22 51.60 24.40 24.67
N ILE A 23 50.71 24.94 25.49
CA ILE A 23 49.43 24.32 25.82
C ILE A 23 48.63 24.24 24.52
N THR A 24 48.58 23.05 23.93
CA THR A 24 47.69 22.73 22.82
C THR A 24 46.26 22.82 23.35
N GLU A 25 45.53 23.83 22.89
CA GLU A 25 44.09 23.92 23.03
C GLU A 25 43.46 22.75 22.24
N HIS A 26 43.21 21.63 22.92
CA HIS A 26 42.44 20.53 22.38
C HIS A 26 40.97 20.96 22.29
N GLY A 27 40.67 21.81 21.31
CA GLY A 27 39.30 22.11 20.90
C GLY A 27 38.58 20.79 20.65
N ASN A 28 37.52 20.55 21.42
CA ASN A 28 36.72 19.33 21.41
C ASN A 28 35.94 19.22 20.09
N LYS A 29 36.66 18.89 19.01
CA LYS A 29 36.09 18.58 17.69
C LYS A 29 35.11 17.41 17.78
N ASN A 30 35.27 16.53 18.77
CA ASN A 30 34.42 15.38 19.01
C ASN A 30 33.00 15.77 19.45
N MET A 31 32.83 16.85 20.24
CA MET A 31 31.50 17.33 20.66
C MET A 31 30.68 17.91 19.50
N LYS A 32 31.32 18.68 18.60
CA LYS A 32 30.65 19.24 17.41
C LYS A 32 30.29 18.15 16.41
N THR A 33 31.17 17.16 16.21
CA THR A 33 30.91 16.00 15.36
C THR A 33 29.80 15.11 15.93
N VAL A 34 29.77 14.86 17.24
CA VAL A 34 28.70 14.08 17.89
C VAL A 34 27.34 14.78 17.79
N VAL A 35 27.29 16.10 17.97
CA VAL A 35 26.05 16.89 17.81
C VAL A 35 25.55 16.86 16.36
N ILE A 36 26.44 16.93 15.36
CA ILE A 36 26.07 16.83 13.94
C ILE A 36 25.56 15.42 13.60
N ILE A 37 26.15 14.36 14.17
CA ILE A 37 25.69 12.97 13.96
C ILE A 37 24.32 12.74 14.62
N VAL A 38 24.10 13.23 15.85
CA VAL A 38 22.80 13.10 16.53
C VAL A 38 21.71 13.92 15.84
N ALA A 39 22.01 15.14 15.38
CA ALA A 39 21.07 15.95 14.58
C ALA A 39 20.80 15.34 13.19
N GLY A 40 21.79 14.69 12.58
CA GLY A 40 21.64 13.96 11.31
C GLY A 40 20.82 12.67 11.44
N ILE A 41 20.93 11.96 12.58
CA ILE A 41 20.14 10.76 12.86
C ILE A 41 18.68 11.11 13.20
N LEU A 42 18.43 12.28 13.83
CA LEU A 42 17.06 12.74 14.15
C LEU A 42 16.28 13.21 12.91
N ALA A 43 16.96 13.54 11.80
CA ALA A 43 16.34 14.05 10.57
C ALA A 43 15.90 12.95 9.57
N LEU A 44 16.12 11.66 9.87
CA LEU A 44 15.75 10.54 9.00
C LEU A 44 14.53 9.73 9.46
N ALA A 45 13.79 10.22 10.46
CA ALA A 45 12.50 9.66 10.82
C ALA A 45 11.42 10.14 9.84
N SER A 46 11.50 9.72 8.58
CA SER A 46 10.38 9.83 7.65
C SER A 46 9.28 8.91 8.19
N SER A 47 8.25 9.50 8.81
CA SER A 47 7.01 8.77 9.09
C SER A 47 6.46 8.29 7.75
N ILE A 48 6.64 7.01 7.42
CA ILE A 48 5.89 6.37 6.34
C ILE A 48 4.44 6.34 6.83
N HIS A 49 3.70 7.39 6.52
CA HIS A 49 2.26 7.39 6.69
C HIS A 49 1.68 6.47 5.62
N ALA A 50 0.77 5.59 6.02
CA ALA A 50 -0.06 4.85 5.09
C ALA A 50 -0.81 5.84 4.20
N ALA A 51 -0.76 5.66 2.88
CA ALA A 51 -1.56 6.45 1.95
C ALA A 51 -3.00 5.94 1.92
N GLU A 52 -3.94 6.84 1.61
CA GLU A 52 -5.34 6.49 1.34
C GLU A 52 -5.67 6.86 -0.11
N PHE A 53 -6.18 5.88 -0.86
CA PHE A 53 -6.67 6.05 -2.22
C PHE A 53 -8.19 6.00 -2.23
N HIS A 54 -8.80 7.00 -2.87
CA HIS A 54 -10.23 7.08 -3.08
C HIS A 54 -10.59 6.62 -4.49
N VAL A 55 -11.62 5.79 -4.59
CA VAL A 55 -12.18 5.30 -5.85
C VAL A 55 -13.63 5.71 -5.94
N ALA A 56 -14.04 6.32 -7.04
CA ALA A 56 -15.43 6.72 -7.28
C ALA A 56 -15.82 6.49 -8.73
N VAL A 57 -17.08 6.11 -8.99
CA VAL A 57 -17.60 5.83 -10.34
C VAL A 57 -17.47 7.01 -11.33
N ASN A 58 -17.44 8.23 -10.81
CA ASN A 58 -17.25 9.48 -11.57
C ASN A 58 -15.80 9.99 -11.58
N GLY A 59 -14.87 9.24 -10.98
CA GLY A 59 -13.43 9.53 -10.97
C GLY A 59 -12.75 9.27 -12.33
N LYS A 60 -11.41 9.36 -12.33
CA LYS A 60 -10.56 9.07 -13.51
C LYS A 60 -9.29 8.36 -13.08
N ASP A 61 -8.85 7.35 -13.84
CA ASP A 61 -7.63 6.59 -13.51
C ASP A 61 -6.32 7.35 -13.76
N SER A 62 -6.42 8.52 -14.40
CA SER A 62 -5.35 9.52 -14.50
C SER A 62 -5.22 10.40 -13.26
N ASN A 63 -6.20 10.37 -12.34
CA ASN A 63 -6.15 11.17 -11.12
C ASN A 63 -5.13 10.59 -10.13
N THR A 64 -4.79 11.38 -9.11
CA THR A 64 -3.86 10.99 -8.05
C THR A 64 -4.43 9.94 -7.10
N GLY A 65 -5.76 9.86 -6.98
CA GLY A 65 -6.46 9.03 -6.00
C GLY A 65 -6.67 9.69 -4.65
N ALA A 66 -6.40 11.00 -4.53
CA ALA A 66 -6.85 11.78 -3.38
C ALA A 66 -8.39 11.87 -3.34
N GLN A 67 -8.97 12.16 -2.17
CA GLN A 67 -10.44 12.29 -2.03
C GLN A 67 -11.06 13.31 -3.00
N ALA A 68 -10.37 14.43 -3.28
CA ALA A 68 -10.82 15.45 -4.21
C ALA A 68 -10.65 15.05 -5.69
N GLU A 69 -9.77 14.09 -5.97
CA GLU A 69 -9.45 13.59 -7.31
C GLU A 69 -9.41 12.05 -7.29
N PRO A 70 -10.56 11.38 -7.11
CA PRO A 70 -10.60 9.94 -6.94
C PRO A 70 -10.27 9.21 -8.24
N LEU A 71 -9.71 8.01 -8.12
CA LEU A 71 -9.54 7.06 -9.22
C LEU A 71 -10.91 6.55 -9.67
N ARG A 72 -10.99 6.02 -10.89
CA ARG A 72 -12.25 5.46 -11.41
C ARG A 72 -12.41 3.97 -11.09
N THR A 73 -11.32 3.20 -11.20
CA THR A 73 -11.34 1.75 -11.04
C THR A 73 -10.66 1.30 -9.76
N ILE A 74 -11.15 0.20 -9.20
CA ILE A 74 -10.57 -0.40 -8.00
C ILE A 74 -9.22 -1.05 -8.35
N GLN A 75 -9.10 -1.64 -9.54
CA GLN A 75 -7.82 -2.17 -10.03
C GLN A 75 -6.74 -1.09 -10.09
N ARG A 76 -7.04 0.13 -10.57
CA ARG A 76 -6.04 1.20 -10.62
C ARG A 76 -5.53 1.56 -9.23
N ALA A 77 -6.40 1.60 -8.23
CA ALA A 77 -5.98 1.80 -6.84
C ALA A 77 -5.13 0.64 -6.33
N ALA A 78 -5.50 -0.61 -6.65
CA ALA A 78 -4.75 -1.81 -6.31
C ALA A 78 -3.33 -1.83 -6.92
N ASP A 79 -3.16 -1.31 -8.13
CA ASP A 79 -1.87 -1.21 -8.80
C ASP A 79 -0.91 -0.24 -8.10
N LEU A 80 -1.45 0.85 -7.56
CA LEU A 80 -0.70 1.92 -6.88
C LEU A 80 -0.38 1.57 -5.42
N ALA A 81 -1.34 0.97 -4.71
CA ALA A 81 -1.27 0.74 -3.27
C ALA A 81 -0.07 -0.10 -2.85
N GLN A 82 0.55 0.31 -1.74
CA GLN A 82 1.67 -0.33 -1.08
C GLN A 82 1.27 -0.89 0.30
N PRO A 83 2.06 -1.83 0.86
CA PRO A 83 1.80 -2.38 2.19
C PRO A 83 1.62 -1.31 3.27
N GLY A 84 0.45 -1.30 3.90
CA GLY A 84 0.04 -0.28 4.88
C GLY A 84 -1.08 0.62 4.39
N ASP A 85 -1.26 0.75 3.07
CA ASP A 85 -2.23 1.69 2.47
C ASP A 85 -3.68 1.23 2.59
N VAL A 86 -4.58 2.19 2.46
CA VAL A 86 -6.03 2.00 2.47
C VAL A 86 -6.60 2.41 1.11
N ILE A 87 -7.53 1.62 0.58
CA ILE A 87 -8.33 1.93 -0.59
C ILE A 87 -9.77 2.07 -0.13
N THR A 88 -10.27 3.30 -0.15
CA THR A 88 -11.65 3.66 0.18
C THR A 88 -12.47 3.79 -1.10
N VAL A 89 -13.41 2.88 -1.27
CA VAL A 89 -14.29 2.82 -2.45
C VAL A 89 -15.62 3.49 -2.13
N HIS A 90 -15.98 4.49 -2.92
CA HIS A 90 -17.24 5.21 -2.80
C HIS A 90 -18.39 4.50 -3.51
N GLU A 91 -19.61 4.88 -3.14
CA GLU A 91 -20.88 4.33 -3.59
C GLU A 91 -20.90 4.10 -5.10
N GLY A 92 -21.34 2.91 -5.50
CA GLY A 92 -21.49 2.57 -6.91
C GLY A 92 -21.38 1.08 -7.21
N VAL A 93 -21.63 0.77 -8.49
CA VAL A 93 -21.47 -0.56 -9.05
C VAL A 93 -20.22 -0.58 -9.94
N TYR A 94 -19.24 -1.37 -9.54
CA TYR A 94 -17.96 -1.54 -10.24
C TYR A 94 -17.98 -2.87 -11.00
N ARG A 95 -18.04 -2.79 -12.33
CA ARG A 95 -18.04 -3.97 -13.22
C ARG A 95 -16.64 -4.22 -13.74
N GLU A 96 -15.82 -4.83 -12.90
CA GLU A 96 -14.40 -5.07 -13.19
C GLU A 96 -13.91 -6.34 -12.51
N ARG A 97 -12.78 -6.87 -13.02
CA ARG A 97 -12.01 -7.91 -12.35
C ARG A 97 -10.84 -7.26 -11.64
N ILE A 98 -10.74 -7.49 -10.33
CA ILE A 98 -9.65 -6.98 -9.50
C ILE A 98 -8.67 -8.12 -9.22
N ASN A 99 -7.39 -7.86 -9.48
CA ASN A 99 -6.27 -8.75 -9.27
C ASN A 99 -5.12 -7.93 -8.65
N PRO A 100 -5.12 -7.75 -7.31
CA PRO A 100 -4.10 -6.96 -6.65
C PRO A 100 -2.69 -7.54 -6.92
N PRO A 101 -1.74 -6.76 -7.45
CA PRO A 101 -0.42 -7.27 -7.82
C PRO A 101 0.48 -7.55 -6.62
N ARG A 102 0.07 -7.16 -5.41
CA ARG A 102 0.82 -7.32 -4.17
C ARG A 102 -0.11 -7.39 -2.96
N GLY A 103 0.41 -7.96 -1.87
CA GLY A 103 -0.26 -8.02 -0.58
C GLY A 103 0.45 -7.20 0.49
N GLY A 104 -0.04 -7.28 1.73
CA GLY A 104 0.61 -6.68 2.89
C GLY A 104 1.93 -7.36 3.26
N GLN A 105 2.75 -6.68 4.06
CA GLN A 105 4.04 -7.20 4.57
C GLN A 105 3.93 -7.82 5.98
N SER A 106 2.88 -7.47 6.72
CA SER A 106 2.59 -7.98 8.06
C SER A 106 1.15 -7.63 8.43
N ASP A 107 0.69 -8.13 9.58
CA ASP A 107 -0.63 -7.76 10.12
C ASP A 107 -0.79 -6.25 10.34
N ALA A 108 0.30 -5.55 10.70
CA ALA A 108 0.31 -4.11 10.86
C ALA A 108 0.43 -3.33 9.54
N LYS A 109 0.78 -4.01 8.43
CA LYS A 109 1.02 -3.41 7.11
C LYS A 109 0.22 -4.14 6.03
N ARG A 110 -1.09 -4.28 6.25
CA ARG A 110 -2.05 -4.79 5.25
C ARG A 110 -2.33 -3.72 4.20
N ILE A 111 -2.76 -4.15 3.02
CA ILE A 111 -3.45 -3.26 2.08
C ILE A 111 -4.94 -3.46 2.35
N VAL A 112 -5.61 -2.43 2.85
CA VAL A 112 -7.02 -2.52 3.25
C VAL A 112 -7.89 -2.00 2.12
N TYR A 113 -8.85 -2.82 1.68
CA TYR A 113 -9.90 -2.40 0.76
C TYR A 113 -11.18 -2.27 1.56
N GLN A 114 -11.82 -1.10 1.52
CA GLN A 114 -13.03 -0.83 2.29
C GLN A 114 -14.02 -0.01 1.48
N ALA A 115 -15.31 -0.20 1.75
CA ALA A 115 -16.32 0.75 1.33
C ALA A 115 -16.22 2.01 2.19
N ALA A 116 -16.48 3.17 1.60
CA ALA A 116 -16.60 4.42 2.34
C ALA A 116 -17.71 4.32 3.41
N PRO A 117 -17.55 4.99 4.56
CA PRO A 117 -18.49 4.83 5.67
C PRO A 117 -19.94 5.14 5.28
N ARG A 118 -20.83 4.16 5.49
CA ARG A 118 -22.27 4.24 5.18
C ARG A 118 -22.61 4.32 3.68
N GLU A 119 -21.66 4.03 2.79
CA GLU A 119 -21.88 3.96 1.35
C GLU A 119 -22.05 2.50 0.88
N LYS A 120 -22.88 2.28 -0.15
CA LYS A 120 -23.10 0.94 -0.71
C LYS A 120 -22.23 0.72 -1.95
N VAL A 121 -21.30 -0.21 -1.85
CA VAL A 121 -20.40 -0.60 -2.95
C VAL A 121 -20.73 -2.01 -3.42
N GLU A 122 -20.93 -2.18 -4.72
CA GLU A 122 -21.13 -3.49 -5.34
C GLU A 122 -20.05 -3.73 -6.40
N ILE A 123 -19.35 -4.86 -6.32
CA ILE A 123 -18.43 -5.32 -7.37
C ILE A 123 -19.11 -6.46 -8.12
N LYS A 124 -19.20 -6.36 -9.45
CA LYS A 124 -19.91 -7.34 -10.29
C LYS A 124 -19.02 -7.86 -11.41
N GLY A 125 -18.99 -9.18 -11.57
CA GLY A 125 -18.44 -9.84 -12.76
C GLY A 125 -19.46 -10.00 -13.90
N SER A 126 -20.65 -9.42 -13.75
CA SER A 126 -21.74 -9.47 -14.74
C SER A 126 -21.89 -8.15 -15.47
N GLU A 127 -22.54 -8.18 -16.63
CA GLU A 127 -22.85 -7.00 -17.43
C GLU A 127 -24.35 -6.82 -17.62
N VAL A 128 -24.76 -5.57 -17.87
CA VAL A 128 -26.16 -5.28 -18.26
C VAL A 128 -26.30 -5.49 -19.75
N VAL A 129 -26.93 -6.59 -20.13
CA VAL A 129 -27.24 -6.88 -21.53
C VAL A 129 -28.61 -6.28 -21.87
N LYS A 130 -28.59 -5.32 -22.79
CA LYS A 130 -29.79 -4.71 -23.38
C LYS A 130 -30.05 -5.38 -24.74
N ASP A 131 -31.18 -5.08 -25.38
CA ASP A 131 -31.49 -5.56 -26.75
C ASP A 131 -31.88 -7.04 -26.87
N TRP A 132 -32.59 -7.55 -25.86
CA TRP A 132 -33.25 -8.85 -25.94
C TRP A 132 -34.40 -8.82 -26.95
N THR A 133 -34.48 -9.84 -27.79
CA THR A 133 -35.56 -10.04 -28.75
C THR A 133 -36.45 -11.19 -28.29
N LYS A 134 -37.75 -10.95 -28.26
CA LYS A 134 -38.74 -11.99 -27.94
C LYS A 134 -38.76 -13.05 -29.04
N VAL A 135 -38.73 -14.33 -28.65
CA VAL A 135 -38.78 -15.47 -29.58
C VAL A 135 -40.19 -16.06 -29.62
N GLN A 136 -40.67 -16.61 -28.50
CA GLN A 136 -42.01 -17.17 -28.32
C GLN A 136 -42.32 -17.29 -26.83
N ASP A 137 -43.61 -17.28 -26.45
CA ASP A 137 -44.05 -17.39 -25.05
C ASP A 137 -43.27 -16.46 -24.10
N ASP A 138 -42.61 -17.00 -23.09
CA ASP A 138 -41.72 -16.29 -22.16
C ASP A 138 -40.23 -16.42 -22.52
N THR A 139 -39.93 -16.85 -23.74
CA THR A 139 -38.56 -17.04 -24.23
C THR A 139 -38.03 -15.79 -24.94
N TRP A 140 -36.89 -15.32 -24.48
CA TRP A 140 -36.15 -14.18 -25.03
C TRP A 140 -34.74 -14.59 -25.43
N LYS A 141 -34.18 -13.93 -26.44
CA LYS A 141 -32.83 -14.20 -26.94
C LYS A 141 -32.07 -12.90 -27.18
N VAL A 142 -30.78 -12.94 -26.88
CA VAL A 142 -29.80 -11.95 -27.31
C VAL A 142 -28.60 -12.68 -27.93
N THR A 143 -27.91 -12.05 -28.87
CA THR A 143 -26.70 -12.60 -29.47
C THR A 143 -25.56 -11.62 -29.24
N LEU A 144 -24.54 -12.06 -28.53
CA LEU A 144 -23.36 -11.25 -28.22
C LEU A 144 -22.15 -11.75 -29.02
N PRO A 145 -21.30 -10.86 -29.55
CA PRO A 145 -20.07 -11.28 -30.19
C PRO A 145 -19.10 -11.89 -29.17
N ASN A 146 -18.30 -12.88 -29.55
CA ASN A 146 -17.31 -13.49 -28.64
C ASN A 146 -16.32 -12.48 -28.04
N SER A 147 -16.04 -11.38 -28.76
CA SER A 147 -15.19 -10.29 -28.27
C SER A 147 -15.75 -9.60 -27.02
N PHE A 148 -17.06 -9.69 -26.77
CA PHE A 148 -17.70 -9.18 -25.55
C PHE A 148 -17.10 -9.79 -24.27
N PHE A 149 -16.70 -11.06 -24.34
CA PHE A 149 -16.19 -11.81 -23.21
C PHE A 149 -14.66 -11.74 -23.04
N GLY A 150 -13.96 -11.08 -23.96
CA GLY A 150 -12.50 -11.03 -23.96
C GLY A 150 -11.88 -12.44 -24.00
N GLY A 151 -10.94 -12.70 -23.08
CA GLY A 151 -10.21 -13.98 -23.02
C GLY A 151 -10.97 -15.13 -22.36
N PHE A 152 -12.13 -14.89 -21.76
CA PHE A 152 -12.89 -15.90 -21.01
C PHE A 152 -14.39 -15.78 -21.28
N ASN A 153 -14.94 -16.72 -22.08
CA ASN A 153 -16.37 -16.78 -22.37
C ASN A 153 -17.07 -17.83 -21.48
N PRO A 154 -17.87 -17.40 -20.49
CA PRO A 154 -18.49 -18.32 -19.53
C PRO A 154 -19.58 -19.19 -20.17
N TYR A 155 -20.14 -18.81 -21.32
CA TYR A 155 -21.10 -19.63 -22.08
C TYR A 155 -20.43 -20.66 -23.02
N ARG A 156 -19.09 -20.72 -23.03
CA ARG A 156 -18.30 -21.77 -23.69
C ARG A 156 -17.44 -22.58 -22.71
N ASP A 157 -17.28 -22.08 -21.49
CA ASP A 157 -16.49 -22.71 -20.45
C ASP A 157 -17.35 -23.74 -19.70
N LEU A 158 -16.94 -25.01 -19.79
CA LEU A 158 -17.65 -26.13 -19.18
C LEU A 158 -17.23 -26.32 -17.73
N ILE A 159 -18.22 -26.50 -16.85
CA ILE A 159 -18.01 -26.96 -15.48
C ILE A 159 -17.44 -28.38 -15.52
N ARG A 160 -16.33 -28.55 -14.82
CA ARG A 160 -15.56 -29.81 -14.71
C ARG A 160 -14.77 -29.83 -13.41
N GLY A 161 -14.40 -31.01 -12.94
CA GLY A 161 -13.58 -31.20 -11.74
C GLY A 161 -13.63 -32.65 -11.24
N ASP A 162 -12.71 -33.02 -10.36
CA ASP A 162 -12.47 -34.41 -9.96
C ASP A 162 -13.70 -35.12 -9.39
N TRP A 163 -14.55 -34.39 -8.67
CA TRP A 163 -15.80 -34.92 -8.09
C TRP A 163 -17.07 -34.39 -8.76
N PHE A 164 -16.95 -33.79 -9.94
CA PHE A 164 -18.11 -33.30 -10.68
C PHE A 164 -18.76 -34.43 -11.49
N ASN A 165 -20.05 -34.67 -11.26
CA ASN A 165 -20.84 -35.60 -12.07
C ASN A 165 -21.85 -34.82 -12.93
N PRO A 166 -21.64 -34.71 -14.26
CA PRO A 166 -22.48 -33.89 -15.14
C PRO A 166 -23.90 -34.43 -15.34
N LYS A 167 -24.20 -35.67 -14.92
CA LYS A 167 -25.50 -36.33 -15.14
C LYS A 167 -25.96 -36.25 -16.61
N ASN A 168 -25.06 -36.61 -17.52
CA ASN A 168 -25.26 -36.64 -18.98
C ASN A 168 -25.67 -35.31 -19.61
N ARG A 169 -25.23 -34.19 -19.01
CA ARG A 169 -25.52 -32.84 -19.51
C ARG A 169 -24.27 -31.97 -19.45
N GLU A 170 -24.12 -31.08 -20.41
CA GLU A 170 -23.11 -30.04 -20.36
C GLU A 170 -23.59 -28.90 -19.47
N HIS A 171 -22.73 -28.44 -18.58
CA HIS A 171 -23.00 -27.31 -17.70
C HIS A 171 -21.94 -26.26 -17.96
N HIS A 172 -22.36 -25.02 -18.15
CA HIS A 172 -21.47 -23.90 -18.43
C HIS A 172 -21.33 -23.01 -17.19
N THR A 173 -20.28 -22.20 -17.12
CA THR A 173 -20.09 -21.25 -16.00
C THR A 173 -20.86 -19.95 -16.17
N GLY A 174 -21.51 -19.75 -17.31
CA GLY A 174 -22.38 -18.60 -17.59
C GLY A 174 -23.72 -18.70 -16.86
N ALA A 175 -24.25 -17.54 -16.49
CA ALA A 175 -25.55 -17.39 -15.85
C ALA A 175 -26.29 -16.17 -16.42
N VAL A 176 -27.61 -16.17 -16.32
CA VAL A 176 -28.47 -15.03 -16.64
C VAL A 176 -29.22 -14.64 -15.37
N TYR A 177 -29.35 -13.34 -15.13
CA TYR A 177 -30.05 -12.82 -13.96
C TYR A 177 -31.19 -11.90 -14.40
N LEU A 178 -32.35 -12.05 -13.78
CA LEU A 178 -33.50 -11.15 -13.91
C LEU A 178 -33.81 -10.54 -12.55
N ASN A 179 -33.71 -9.21 -12.44
CA ASN A 179 -33.95 -8.47 -11.20
C ASN A 179 -33.14 -8.95 -9.98
N GLY A 180 -31.94 -9.50 -10.23
CA GLY A 180 -31.04 -10.01 -9.19
C GLY A 180 -31.19 -11.52 -8.92
N GLU A 181 -32.24 -12.16 -9.42
CA GLU A 181 -32.43 -13.61 -9.31
C GLU A 181 -31.81 -14.33 -10.51
N TRP A 182 -31.14 -15.46 -10.26
CA TRP A 182 -30.56 -16.28 -11.31
C TRP A 182 -31.64 -17.14 -11.99
N LEU A 183 -31.51 -17.35 -13.30
CA LEU A 183 -32.39 -18.20 -14.12
C LEU A 183 -31.80 -19.58 -14.37
#